data_AF-A0A9D2GE25-F1
#
_entry.id   AF-A0A9D2GE25-F1
#
_cell.length_a   1.000
_cell.length_b   1.000
_cell.length_c   1.000
_cell.angle_alpha   90.00
_cell.angle_beta   90.00
_cell.angle_gamma   90.00
#
_symmetry.space_group_name_H-M   'P 1'
#
loop_
_entity.id
_entity.type
_entity.pdbx_description
1 polymer ?
#
loop_
_entity_poly.entity_id
_entity_poly.type
_entity_poly.pdbx_seq_one_letter_code
_entity_poly.pdbx_strand_id
1 'polypeptide(L)'
;MYLTYEEYKKMGGSIEEPLVFERLECKARMRIDTVTFGRILTVTEPIKRCMYELIGLIDKQEQSEYPVTSASNDGYSVSYAQPVTEYLDSCIHTAISDYLSNEIDNQGIPLLYRGVD
;
A
#
# COMPACT_ATOMS: atom_id res chain seq x y z
N MET A 1 -10.13 8.38 -5.25
CA MET A 1 -8.71 8.33 -5.62
C MET A 1 -7.97 9.18 -4.61
N TYR A 2 -6.94 8.63 -3.94
CA TYR A 2 -6.20 9.33 -2.88
C TYR A 2 -4.86 9.87 -3.36
N LEU A 3 -4.35 9.42 -4.51
CA LEU A 3 -3.13 9.95 -5.10
C LEU A 3 -3.31 10.00 -6.61
N THR A 4 -3.06 11.15 -7.25
CA THR A 4 -3.09 11.26 -8.71
C THR A 4 -1.81 10.72 -9.34
N TYR A 5 -1.83 10.36 -10.63
CA TYR A 5 -0.63 9.90 -11.33
C TYR A 5 0.48 10.97 -11.34
N GLU A 6 0.11 12.25 -11.52
CA GLU A 6 1.05 13.37 -11.48
C GLU A 6 1.72 13.53 -10.10
N GLU A 7 0.95 13.38 -9.01
CA GLU A 7 1.51 13.41 -7.66
C GLU A 7 2.42 12.20 -7.40
N TYR A 8 2.00 11.02 -7.86
CA TYR A 8 2.81 9.80 -7.77
C TYR A 8 4.16 9.95 -8.48
N LYS A 9 4.19 10.49 -9.71
CA LYS A 9 5.45 10.76 -10.42
C LYS A 9 6.29 11.82 -9.71
N LYS A 10 5.69 12.87 -9.16
CA LYS A 10 6.41 13.87 -8.34
C LYS A 10 7.02 13.28 -7.07
N MET A 11 6.43 12.22 -6.51
CA MET A 11 6.96 11.48 -5.37
C MET A 11 8.05 10.46 -5.74
N GLY A 12 8.43 10.36 -7.02
CA GLY A 12 9.47 9.44 -7.49
C GLY A 12 8.94 8.09 -7.99
N GLY A 13 7.65 8.01 -8.29
CA GLY A 13 7.01 6.80 -8.79
C GLY A 13 7.60 6.24 -10.09
N SER A 14 7.85 4.94 -10.13
CA SER A 14 8.49 4.23 -11.24
C SER A 14 7.53 3.62 -12.27
N ILE A 15 6.23 3.57 -11.98
CA ILE A 15 5.24 3.07 -12.95
C ILE A 15 5.13 4.10 -14.08
N GLU A 16 5.35 3.66 -15.31
CA GLU A 16 5.31 4.51 -16.51
C GLU A 16 3.93 4.51 -17.20
N GLU A 17 3.18 3.42 -17.07
CA GLU A 17 1.86 3.28 -17.69
C GLU A 17 0.75 3.75 -16.74
N PRO A 18 -0.01 4.81 -17.09
CA PRO A 18 -1.05 5.35 -16.21
C PRO A 18 -2.15 4.33 -15.85
N LEU A 19 -2.52 3.45 -16.78
CA LEU A 19 -3.53 2.41 -16.53
C LEU A 19 -3.07 1.37 -15.50
N VAL A 20 -1.76 1.04 -15.48
CA VAL A 20 -1.17 0.16 -14.47
C VAL A 20 -1.20 0.85 -13.10
N PHE A 21 -0.85 2.14 -13.07
CA PHE A 21 -0.94 2.95 -11.86
C PHE A 21 -2.39 3.02 -11.34
N GLU A 22 -3.38 3.33 -12.17
CA GLU A 22 -4.79 3.43 -11.77
C GLU A 22 -5.30 2.13 -11.14
N ARG A 23 -4.93 0.98 -11.71
CA ARG A 23 -5.28 -0.34 -11.18
C ARG A 23 -4.64 -0.58 -9.80
N LEU A 24 -3.36 -0.23 -9.64
CA LEU A 24 -2.63 -0.40 -8.38
C LEU A 24 -3.10 0.59 -7.30
N GLU A 25 -3.37 1.85 -7.66
CA GLU A 25 -3.99 2.86 -6.77
C GLU A 25 -5.33 2.36 -6.27
N CYS A 26 -6.16 1.79 -7.15
CA CYS A 26 -7.46 1.27 -6.76
C CYS A 26 -7.31 0.14 -5.73
N LYS A 27 -6.37 -0.79 -5.93
CA LYS A 27 -6.07 -1.87 -4.97
C LYS A 27 -5.57 -1.31 -3.64
N ALA A 28 -4.60 -0.39 -3.67
CA ALA A 28 -4.07 0.26 -2.48
C ALA A 28 -5.15 1.00 -1.70
N ARG A 29 -6.01 1.74 -2.40
CA ARG A 29 -7.18 2.43 -1.82
C ARG A 29 -8.13 1.47 -1.14
N MET A 30 -8.46 0.35 -1.77
CA MET A 30 -9.32 -0.67 -1.14
C MET A 30 -8.70 -1.22 0.16
N ARG A 31 -7.38 -1.41 0.22
CA ARG A 31 -6.70 -1.84 1.46
C ARG A 31 -6.84 -0.78 2.56
N ILE A 32 -6.60 0.50 2.24
CA ILE A 32 -6.79 1.61 3.20
C ILE A 32 -8.24 1.71 3.64
N ASP A 33 -9.19 1.67 2.71
CA ASP A 33 -10.63 1.80 2.99
C ASP A 33 -11.15 0.67 3.87
N THR A 34 -10.60 -0.55 3.72
CA THR A 34 -10.94 -1.70 4.56
C THR A 34 -10.52 -1.48 6.01
N VAL A 35 -9.35 -0.88 6.25
CA VAL A 35 -8.83 -0.63 7.60
C VAL A 35 -9.49 0.59 8.24
N THR A 36 -9.73 1.64 7.45
CA THR A 36 -10.32 2.90 7.92
C THR A 36 -11.85 2.89 7.91
N PHE A 37 -12.47 1.82 7.45
CA PHE A 37 -13.93 1.69 7.26
C PHE A 37 -14.51 2.82 6.38
N GLY A 38 -13.74 3.29 5.41
CA GLY A 38 -14.14 4.37 4.50
C GLY A 38 -14.31 5.74 5.18
N ARG A 39 -13.71 5.98 6.35
CA ARG A 39 -13.79 7.26 7.08
C ARG A 39 -12.99 8.41 6.44
N ILE A 40 -12.16 8.14 5.43
CA ILE A 40 -11.38 9.16 4.76
C ILE A 40 -12.28 10.01 3.87
N LEU A 41 -12.57 11.23 4.31
CA LEU A 41 -13.33 12.23 3.56
C LEU A 41 -12.45 13.30 2.92
N THR A 42 -11.33 13.61 3.56
CA THR A 42 -10.33 14.57 3.09
C THR A 42 -8.99 13.87 2.99
N VAL A 43 -8.35 13.98 1.84
CA VAL A 43 -7.04 13.37 1.60
C VAL A 43 -5.94 14.30 2.10
N THR A 44 -5.32 13.91 3.21
CA THR A 44 -4.17 14.59 3.82
C THR A 44 -2.84 14.09 3.24
N GLU A 45 -1.75 14.80 3.51
CA GLU A 45 -0.42 14.41 3.05
C GLU A 45 0.04 13.03 3.58
N PRO A 46 -0.21 12.65 4.85
CA PRO A 46 0.06 11.28 5.33
C PRO A 46 -0.69 10.21 4.54
N ILE A 47 -1.95 10.45 4.16
CA ILE A 47 -2.74 9.53 3.33
C ILE A 47 -2.12 9.37 1.94
N LYS A 48 -1.63 10.46 1.33
CA LYS A 48 -0.94 10.42 0.03
C LYS A 48 0.36 9.61 0.10
N ARG A 49 1.14 9.77 1.17
CA ARG A 49 2.39 9.02 1.38
C ARG A 49 2.13 7.54 1.62
N CYS A 50 1.12 7.23 2.42
CA CYS A 50 0.63 5.86 2.61
C CYS A 50 0.25 5.24 1.26
N MET A 51 -0.53 5.96 0.44
CA MET A 51 -0.92 5.50 -0.90
C MET A 51 0.29 5.22 -1.80
N TYR A 52 1.26 6.14 -1.85
CA TYR A 52 2.49 5.98 -2.62
C TYR A 52 3.24 4.70 -2.22
N GLU A 53 3.41 4.47 -0.92
CA GLU A 53 4.13 3.30 -0.41
C GLU A 53 3.37 1.99 -0.69
N LEU A 54 2.06 1.98 -0.49
CA LEU A 54 1.20 0.82 -0.75
C LEU A 54 1.21 0.41 -2.23
N ILE A 55 1.19 1.38 -3.16
CA ILE A 55 1.29 1.09 -4.59
C ILE A 55 2.57 0.31 -4.88
N GLY A 56 3.71 0.71 -4.31
CA GLY A 56 4.97 0.00 -4.48
C GLY A 56 5.00 -1.39 -3.83
N LEU A 57 4.35 -1.57 -2.68
CA LEU A 57 4.25 -2.88 -2.03
C LEU A 57 3.36 -3.84 -2.81
N ILE A 58 2.23 -3.37 -3.33
CA ILE A 58 1.29 -4.18 -4.12
C ILE A 58 1.90 -4.55 -5.47
N ASP A 59 2.61 -3.63 -6.13
CA ASP A 59 3.33 -3.94 -7.37
C ASP A 59 4.36 -5.07 -7.16
N LYS A 60 5.14 -4.99 -6.07
CA LYS A 60 6.06 -6.08 -5.67
C LYS A 60 5.35 -7.39 -5.38
N GLN A 61 4.18 -7.35 -4.73
CA GLN A 61 3.38 -8.53 -4.44
C GLN A 61 2.95 -9.22 -5.74
N GLU A 62 2.40 -8.46 -6.68
CA GLU A 62 1.98 -9.00 -7.98
C GLU A 62 3.16 -9.59 -8.77
N GLN A 63 4.29 -8.89 -8.83
CA GLN A 63 5.50 -9.41 -9.47
C GLN A 63 6.04 -10.68 -8.80
N SER A 64 5.79 -10.88 -7.50
CA SER A 64 6.18 -12.09 -6.77
C SER A 64 5.22 -13.25 -7.00
N GLU A 65 3.95 -12.98 -7.28
CA GLU A 65 2.93 -14.00 -7.59
C GLU A 65 3.04 -14.55 -9.02
N TYR A 66 3.64 -13.80 -9.94
CA TYR A 66 4.04 -14.28 -11.27
C TYR A 66 5.51 -14.69 -11.25
N PRO A 67 5.87 -15.95 -10.89
CA PRO A 67 7.24 -16.39 -11.02
C PRO A 67 7.66 -16.24 -12.49
N VAL A 68 8.58 -15.33 -12.74
CA VAL A 68 9.24 -15.15 -14.02
C VAL A 68 9.74 -16.53 -14.46
N THR A 69 9.25 -17.02 -15.60
CA THR A 69 9.58 -18.34 -16.15
C THR A 69 11.03 -18.47 -16.63
N SER A 70 11.89 -17.51 -16.26
CA SER A 70 13.33 -17.50 -16.51
C SER A 70 14.03 -16.50 -15.60
N ALA A 71 14.39 -16.92 -14.39
CA ALA A 71 15.46 -16.26 -13.63
C ALA A 71 16.21 -17.33 -12.82
N SER A 72 17.15 -18.01 -13.49
CA SER A 72 18.27 -18.62 -12.78
C SER A 72 19.14 -17.50 -12.25
N ASN A 73 19.20 -17.33 -10.92
CA ASN A 73 20.42 -16.84 -10.28
C ASN A 73 20.53 -17.40 -8.87
N ASP A 74 21.29 -18.48 -8.78
CA ASP A 74 22.36 -18.62 -7.79
C ASP A 74 21.95 -18.59 -6.31
N GLY A 75 21.47 -19.76 -5.86
CA GLY A 75 21.92 -20.37 -4.61
C GLY A 75 22.05 -19.45 -3.40
N TYR A 76 20.98 -18.80 -2.96
CA TYR A 76 20.92 -18.23 -1.61
C TYR A 76 19.74 -18.81 -0.82
N SER A 77 20.02 -19.90 -0.11
CA SER A 77 19.14 -20.47 0.90
C SER A 77 19.12 -19.54 2.12
N VAL A 78 17.99 -18.88 2.38
CA VAL A 78 17.70 -18.31 3.71
C VAL A 78 16.61 -19.14 4.36
N SER A 79 17.05 -19.94 5.33
CA SER A 79 16.21 -20.72 6.24
C SER A 79 15.30 -19.80 7.08
N TYR A 80 14.05 -20.24 7.29
CA TYR A 80 12.96 -19.65 8.10
C TYR A 80 12.06 -18.58 7.45
N ALA A 81 11.88 -18.60 6.14
CA ALA A 81 11.07 -17.59 5.44
C ALA A 81 9.56 -17.88 5.52
N GLN A 82 8.79 -16.98 6.15
CA GLN A 82 7.38 -16.79 5.78
C GLN A 82 7.30 -16.63 4.25
N PRO A 83 6.23 -17.13 3.59
CA PRO A 83 6.07 -16.91 2.17
C PRO A 83 6.05 -15.40 1.89
N VAL A 84 6.68 -14.99 0.78
CA VAL A 84 6.90 -13.58 0.39
C VAL A 84 5.60 -12.77 0.43
N THR A 85 4.47 -13.40 0.10
CA THR A 85 3.14 -12.80 0.14
C THR A 85 2.70 -12.42 1.56
N GLU A 86 2.86 -13.31 2.55
CA GLU A 86 2.53 -13.02 3.95
C GLU A 86 3.40 -11.89 4.53
N TYR A 87 4.68 -11.86 4.17
CA TYR A 87 5.58 -10.78 4.56
C TYR A 87 5.12 -9.43 3.98
N LEU A 88 4.77 -9.38 2.70
CA LEU A 88 4.30 -8.16 2.04
C LEU A 88 2.95 -7.69 2.59
N ASP A 89 2.02 -8.58 2.91
CA ASP A 89 0.76 -8.21 3.59
C ASP A 89 1.04 -7.59 4.97
N SER A 90 2.00 -8.13 5.73
CA SER A 90 2.44 -7.51 6.99
C SER A 90 3.03 -6.12 6.80
N CYS A 91 3.87 -5.93 5.77
CA CYS A 91 4.40 -4.61 5.41
C CYS A 91 3.27 -3.62 5.05
N ILE A 92 2.26 -4.05 4.30
CA ILE A 92 1.09 -3.20 3.97
C ILE A 92 0.36 -2.76 5.24
N HIS A 93 0.09 -3.68 6.17
CA HIS A 93 -0.56 -3.35 7.44
C HIS A 93 0.28 -2.40 8.30
N THR A 94 1.59 -2.59 8.30
CA THR A 94 2.54 -1.75 9.04
C THR A 94 2.54 -0.33 8.46
N ALA A 95 2.67 -0.18 7.13
CA ALA A 95 2.65 1.11 6.46
C ALA A 95 1.33 1.87 6.73
N ILE A 96 0.17 1.20 6.66
CA ILE A 96 -1.12 1.82 7.00
C ILE A 96 -1.11 2.34 8.46
N SER A 97 -0.58 1.54 9.38
CA SER A 97 -0.52 1.92 10.80
C SER A 97 0.43 3.10 11.04
N ASP A 98 1.60 3.09 10.40
CA ASP A 98 2.63 4.12 10.58
C ASP A 98 2.15 5.49 10.09
N TYR A 99 1.52 5.56 8.91
CA TYR A 99 1.03 6.84 8.37
C TYR A 99 -0.29 7.30 8.98
N LEU A 100 -1.20 6.40 9.33
CA LEU A 100 -2.59 6.76 9.68
C LEU A 100 -2.89 6.71 11.19
N SER A 101 -1.94 6.29 12.03
CA SER A 101 -2.15 6.18 13.49
C SER A 101 -2.57 7.48 14.17
N ASN A 102 -2.13 8.63 13.66
CA ASN A 102 -2.44 9.96 14.20
C ASN A 102 -3.46 10.73 13.36
N GLU A 103 -3.96 10.13 12.29
CA GLU A 103 -4.95 10.78 11.42
C GLU A 103 -6.35 10.63 12.01
N ILE A 104 -7.14 11.70 11.90
CA ILE A 104 -8.51 11.78 12.38
C ILE A 104 -9.45 12.12 11.23
N ASP A 105 -10.70 11.70 11.32
CA ASP A 105 -11.75 12.15 10.42
C ASP A 105 -12.22 13.58 10.76
N ASN A 106 -13.22 14.07 10.02
CA ASN A 106 -13.80 15.40 10.23
C ASN A 106 -14.59 15.56 11.55
N GLN A 107 -14.84 14.46 12.27
CA GLN A 107 -15.49 14.42 13.57
C GLN A 107 -14.47 14.28 14.71
N GLY A 108 -13.18 14.20 14.39
CA GLY A 108 -12.11 14.01 15.36
C GLY A 108 -11.92 12.55 15.79
N ILE A 109 -12.53 11.60 15.10
CA ILE A 109 -12.39 10.17 15.39
C ILE A 109 -11.14 9.65 14.69
N PRO A 110 -10.24 8.94 15.39
CA PRO A 110 -9.07 8.34 14.75
C PRO A 110 -9.45 7.42 13.59
N LEU A 111 -8.77 7.55 12.45
CA LEU A 111 -9.10 6.77 11.24
C LEU A 111 -9.03 5.26 11.49
N LEU A 112 -8.06 4.82 12.31
CA LEU A 112 -7.83 3.42 12.66
C LEU A 112 -8.68 2.94 13.86
N TYR A 113 -9.63 3.74 14.34
CA TYR A 113 -10.48 3.35 15.47
C TYR A 113 -11.39 2.15 15.11
N ARG A 114 -11.32 1.07 15.90
CA ARG A 114 -12.03 -0.19 15.66
C ARG A 114 -13.23 -0.43 16.58
N GLY A 115 -13.70 0.59 17.32
CA GLY A 115 -14.92 0.49 18.12
C GLY A 115 -14.74 -0.20 19.47
N VAL A 116 -13.70 0.13 20.22
CA VAL A 116 -13.58 -0.27 21.64
C VAL A 116 -13.78 0.94 22.54
N ASP A 117 -14.74 0.80 23.44
CA ASP A 117 -14.98 1.60 24.65
C ASP A 117 -14.69 0.68 25.84
#